data_AF-A0A0S4QZA8-F1
#
_entry.id   AF-A0A0S4QZA8-F1
#
_cell.length_a   1.000
_cell.length_b   1.000
_cell.length_c   1.000
_cell.angle_alpha   90.00
_cell.angle_beta   90.00
_cell.angle_gamma   90.00
#
_symmetry.space_group_name_H-M   'P 1'
#
loop_
_entity.id
_entity.type
_entity.pdbx_description
1 polymer ?
#
loop_
_entity_poly.entity_id
_entity_poly.type
_entity_poly.pdbx_seq_one_letter_code
_entity_poly.pdbx_strand_id
1 'polypeptide(L)' 'MIPEYAFGVRAEDAEVTLSDEHTEYGWFGLDGAARAVRWDSNRTALWELDHRLRHGIGCRVA' A
#
# COMPACT_ATOMS: atom_id res chain seq x y z
N MET A 1 -0.76 -8.38 22.96
CA MET A 1 -0.94 -8.09 21.53
C MET A 1 -1.05 -6.58 21.39
N ILE A 2 -0.27 -5.96 20.51
CA ILE A 2 -0.37 -4.52 20.18
C ILE A 2 -1.17 -4.44 18.87
N PRO A 3 -2.19 -3.55 18.77
CA PRO A 3 -2.93 -3.40 17.54
C PRO A 3 -2.07 -2.79 16.43
N GLU A 4 -2.24 -3.30 15.20
CA GLU A 4 -1.64 -2.78 13.98
C GLU A 4 -2.74 -2.14 13.12
N TYR A 5 -2.45 -0.99 12.53
CA TYR A 5 -3.38 -0.25 11.68
C TYR A 5 -2.74 0.01 10.32
N ALA A 6 -3.49 -0.23 9.24
CA ALA A 6 -3.03 -0.02 7.87
C ALA A 6 -3.94 0.99 7.14
N PHE A 7 -3.33 1.82 6.30
CA PHE A 7 -4.01 2.86 5.51
C PHE A 7 -3.50 2.84 4.07
N GLY A 8 -4.37 3.21 3.13
CA GLY A 8 -4.01 3.45 1.74
C GLY A 8 -4.06 4.94 1.41
N VAL A 9 -3.12 5.43 0.61
CA VAL A 9 -3.09 6.81 0.10
C VAL A 9 -3.10 6.80 -1.42
N ARG A 10 -3.93 7.66 -2.03
CA ARG A 10 -3.90 7.89 -3.48
C ARG A 10 -2.83 8.94 -3.76
N ALA A 11 -1.83 8.56 -4.55
CA ALA A 11 -0.63 9.36 -4.81
C ALA A 11 -0.38 9.56 -6.33
N GLU A 12 -1.45 9.61 -7.12
CA GLU A 12 -1.38 9.80 -8.58
C GLU A 12 -0.70 11.12 -8.97
N ASP A 13 -0.97 12.21 -8.23
CA ASP A 13 -0.42 13.54 -8.47
C ASP A 13 0.66 13.95 -7.45
N ALA A 14 1.16 13.00 -6.65
CA ALA A 14 2.11 13.28 -5.59
C ALA A 14 3.55 12.95 -5.99
N GLU A 15 4.48 13.88 -5.75
CA GLU A 15 5.91 13.61 -5.84
C GLU A 15 6.39 12.94 -4.54
N VAL A 16 6.88 11.71 -4.64
CA VAL A 16 7.39 10.95 -3.48
C VAL A 16 8.85 11.33 -3.23
N THR A 17 9.11 12.03 -2.12
CA THR A 17 10.46 12.26 -1.59
C THR A 17 10.78 11.24 -0.51
N LEU A 18 11.93 10.57 -0.64
CA LEU A 18 12.39 9.60 0.37
C LEU A 18 13.11 10.31 1.52
N SER A 19 12.85 9.85 2.74
CA SER A 19 13.70 10.13 3.90
C SER A 19 14.89 9.16 3.94
N ASP A 20 15.84 9.41 4.83
CA ASP A 20 17.03 8.56 5.01
C ASP A 20 16.72 7.12 5.46
N GLU A 21 15.47 6.83 5.86
CA GLU A 21 15.02 5.47 6.18
C GLU A 21 14.87 4.58 4.93
N HIS A 22 14.81 5.18 3.73
CA HIS A 22 14.53 4.49 2.48
C HIS A 22 15.51 4.89 1.38
N THR A 23 16.00 3.92 0.61
CA THR A 23 16.94 4.17 -0.51
C THR A 23 16.27 4.18 -1.87
N GLU A 24 15.11 3.53 -2.01
CA GLU A 24 14.38 3.42 -3.27
C GLU A 24 12.87 3.25 -3.04
N TYR A 25 12.08 3.60 -4.06
CA TYR A 25 10.67 3.23 -4.16
C TYR A 25 10.34 2.87 -5.61
N GLY A 26 9.20 2.20 -5.80
CA GLY A 26 8.73 1.85 -7.13
C GLY A 26 7.22 1.65 -7.16
N TRP A 27 6.68 1.71 -8.37
CA TRP A 27 5.29 1.36 -8.67
C TRP A 27 5.24 -0.08 -9.16
N PHE A 28 4.34 -0.88 -8.59
CA PHE A 28 4.26 -2.31 -8.84
C PHE A 28 2.82 -2.74 -9.12
N GLY A 29 2.66 -3.83 -9.86
CA GLY A 29 1.43 -4.64 -9.78
C GLY A 29 1.37 -5.41 -8.45
N LEU A 30 0.18 -5.90 -8.09
CA LEU A 30 -0.08 -6.57 -6.80
C LEU A 30 0.95 -7.68 -6.49
N ASP A 31 1.19 -8.60 -7.42
CA ASP A 31 2.11 -9.72 -7.20
C ASP A 31 3.56 -9.26 -7.00
N GLY A 32 3.96 -8.19 -7.69
CA GLY A 32 5.28 -7.58 -7.51
C GLY A 32 5.43 -6.95 -6.12
N ALA A 33 4.42 -6.18 -5.70
CA ALA A 33 4.38 -5.56 -4.38
C ALA A 33 4.38 -6.61 -3.25
N ALA A 34 3.59 -7.69 -3.40
CA ALA A 34 3.50 -8.77 -2.41
C ALA A 34 4.83 -9.52 -2.20
N ARG A 35 5.65 -9.61 -3.26
CA ARG A 35 7.02 -10.17 -3.20
C ARG A 35 8.04 -9.21 -2.60
N ALA A 36 7.85 -7.90 -2.77
CA ALA A 36 8.76 -6.89 -2.27
C ALA A 36 8.63 -6.65 -0.75
N VAL A 37 7.42 -6.79 -0.19
CA VAL A 37 7.21 -6.59 1.24
C VAL A 37 7.68 -7.78 2.08
N ARG A 38 8.25 -7.49 3.26
CA ARG A 38 8.85 -8.50 4.15
C ARG A 38 7.81 -9.28 4.97
N TRP A 39 6.83 -8.58 5.54
CA TRP A 39 5.93 -9.12 6.56
C TRP A 39 4.57 -9.56 6.01
N ASP A 40 3.98 -10.59 6.60
CA ASP A 40 2.66 -11.10 6.21
C ASP A 40 1.53 -10.10 6.47
N SER A 41 1.65 -9.27 7.51
CA SER A 41 0.68 -8.20 7.77
C SER A 41 0.65 -7.20 6.62
N ASN A 42 1.81 -6.82 6.09
CA ASN A 42 1.91 -5.96 4.90
C ASN A 42 1.29 -6.60 3.67
N ARG A 43 1.49 -7.92 3.45
CA ARG A 43 0.85 -8.65 2.34
C ARG A 43 -0.67 -8.68 2.47
N THR A 44 -1.16 -8.87 3.70
CA THR A 44 -2.59 -8.85 4.01
C THR A 44 -3.18 -7.47 3.72
N ALA A 45 -2.52 -6.39 4.17
CA ALA A 45 -2.95 -5.03 3.89
C ALA A 45 -2.97 -4.70 2.39
N LEU A 46 -1.97 -5.16 1.62
CA LEU A 46 -1.94 -5.00 0.16
C LEU A 46 -3.10 -5.73 -0.51
N TRP A 47 -3.37 -6.97 -0.12
CA TRP A 47 -4.48 -7.76 -0.66
C TRP A 47 -5.84 -7.11 -0.35
N GLU A 48 -6.04 -6.64 0.89
CA GLU A 48 -7.26 -5.93 1.26
C GLU A 48 -7.45 -4.64 0.47
N LEU A 49 -6.38 -3.87 0.28
CA LEU A 49 -6.42 -2.64 -0.51
C LEU A 49 -6.80 -2.93 -1.97
N ASP A 50 -6.16 -3.91 -2.61
CA ASP A 50 -6.47 -4.31 -3.99
C ASP A 50 -7.93 -4.79 -4.13
N HIS A 51 -8.40 -5.62 -3.20
CA HIS A 51 -9.80 -6.05 -3.17
C HIS A 51 -10.75 -4.85 -3.09
N ARG A 52 -10.50 -3.92 -2.17
CA ARG A 52 -11.33 -2.71 -2.01
C ARG A 52 -11.35 -1.86 -3.28
N LEU A 53 -10.21 -1.68 -3.93
CA LEU A 53 -10.12 -0.90 -5.16
C LEU A 53 -10.87 -1.57 -6.33
N ARG A 54 -10.71 -2.90 -6.50
CA ARG A 54 -11.40 -3.65 -7.58
C ARG A 54 -12.92 -3.70 -7.41
N HIS A 55 -13.39 -3.67 -6.18
CA HIS A 55 -14.81 -3.75 -5.86
C HIS A 55 -15.44 -2.40 -5.50
N GLY A 56 -14.70 -1.30 -5.57
CA GLY A 56 -15.20 0.05 -5.26
C GLY A 56 -15.58 0.26 -3.79
N ILE A 57 -14.98 -0.47 -2.87
CA ILE A 57 -15.30 -0.43 -1.43
C ILE A 57 -14.44 0.63 -0.74
N GLY A 58 -15.06 1.60 -0.07
CA GLY A 58 -14.34 2.53 0.81
C GLY A 58 -13.59 3.68 0.12
N CYS A 59 -13.63 3.79 -1.21
CA CYS A 59 -13.18 4.99 -1.91
C CYS A 59 -14.18 6.12 -1.67
N ARG A 60 -13.92 6.96 -0.65
CA ARG A 60 -14.59 8.26 -0.54
C ARG A 60 -13.83 9.22 -1.45
N VAL A 61 -14.38 9.44 -2.64
CA VAL A 61 -13.95 10.55 -3.50
C VAL A 61 -14.32 11.83 -2.74
N ALA A 62 -13.31 12.54 -2.25
CA ALA A 62 -13.46 13.93 -1.83
C ALA A 62 -13.34 14.84 -3.05
#